data_AF-A0A9D2RBK1-F1
#
_entry.id   AF-A0A9D2RBK1-F1
#
_cell.length_a   1.000
_cell.length_b   1.000
_cell.length_c   1.000
_cell.angle_alpha   90.00
_cell.angle_beta   90.00
_cell.angle_gamma   90.00
#
_symmetry.space_group_name_H-M   'P 1'
#
loop_
_entity.id
_entity.type
_entity.pdbx_description
1 polymer ?
#
loop_
_entity_poly.entity_id
_entity_poly.type
_entity_poly.pdbx_seq_one_letter_code
_entity_poly.pdbx_strand_id
1 'polypeptide(L)'
;MKLKRVAALAMAGTMVFSLSACGGGSGDGGGSGSGGDLSVMIWDTYQEAGLKEILADFTEETGIGAEIQVVPWNEYWTLLEAGAQGGDMPDVFWMHSNESERYMSNDMLLDLTDKIAESDLIDVSKYPEDIKNLYTYEDKMYAVPKDVDTIALWYNKTMFDEAGIPYPDETWTWDKLVEVAKQLTKPDGSQYG
;
A
#
# COMPACT_ATOMS: atom_id res chain seq x y z
N MET A 1 44.73 -39.87 27.89
CA MET A 1 44.73 -38.41 27.57
C MET A 1 45.36 -38.03 26.22
N LYS A 2 45.90 -38.97 25.42
CA LYS A 2 46.52 -38.65 24.11
C LYS A 2 45.66 -38.95 22.86
N LEU A 3 44.46 -39.51 23.01
CA LEU A 3 43.54 -39.73 21.88
C LEU A 3 42.48 -38.64 21.67
N LYS A 4 42.33 -37.69 22.62
CA LYS A 4 41.35 -36.60 22.49
C LYS A 4 41.87 -35.36 21.75
N ARG A 5 43.15 -35.34 21.36
CA ARG A 5 43.78 -34.22 20.61
C ARG A 5 43.91 -34.45 19.10
N VAL A 6 43.58 -35.64 18.61
CA VAL A 6 43.64 -35.96 17.17
C VAL A 6 42.30 -35.70 16.46
N ALA A 7 41.19 -35.70 17.20
CA ALA A 7 39.87 -35.40 16.64
C ALA A 7 39.62 -33.91 16.34
N ALA A 8 40.44 -33.00 16.88
CA ALA A 8 40.28 -31.55 16.69
C ALA A 8 41.02 -31.00 15.46
N LEU A 9 41.84 -31.80 14.77
CA LEU A 9 42.61 -31.38 13.58
C LEU A 9 42.08 -31.95 12.26
N ALA A 10 41.05 -32.82 12.29
CA ALA A 10 40.46 -33.41 11.09
C ALA A 10 39.17 -32.71 10.61
N MET A 11 38.67 -31.71 11.35
CA MET A 11 37.47 -30.94 10.99
C MET A 11 37.79 -29.55 10.38
N ALA A 12 39.05 -29.31 10.02
CA ALA A 12 39.50 -28.05 9.40
C ALA A 12 39.87 -28.22 7.91
N GLY A 13 39.55 -29.36 7.28
CA GLY A 13 40.10 -29.78 6.00
C GLY A 13 39.16 -29.85 4.79
N THR A 14 37.89 -29.41 4.87
CA THR A 14 36.93 -29.69 3.78
C THR A 14 36.00 -28.54 3.37
N MET A 15 36.35 -27.28 3.63
CA MET A 15 35.56 -26.13 3.12
C MET A 15 36.35 -25.19 2.20
N VAL A 16 37.22 -25.75 1.36
CA VAL A 16 37.88 -25.00 0.28
C VAL A 16 37.62 -25.73 -1.04
N PHE A 17 36.42 -25.60 -1.62
CA PHE A 17 36.16 -25.87 -3.05
C PHE A 17 34.79 -25.36 -3.56
N SER A 18 34.35 -24.16 -3.17
CA SER A 18 33.12 -23.58 -3.76
C SER A 18 33.14 -22.10 -4.08
N LEU A 19 34.30 -21.44 -4.07
CA LEU A 19 34.43 -20.03 -4.47
C LEU A 19 35.14 -19.91 -5.81
N SER A 20 34.43 -20.28 -6.87
CA SER A 20 34.72 -19.88 -8.24
C SER A 20 33.40 -19.79 -9.00
N ALA A 21 32.62 -18.79 -8.65
CA ALA A 21 31.61 -18.20 -9.52
C ALA A 21 31.75 -16.68 -9.36
N CYS A 22 32.54 -16.10 -10.27
CA CYS A 22 32.57 -14.73 -10.77
C CYS A 22 32.07 -13.63 -9.81
N GLY A 23 32.90 -12.72 -9.32
CA GLY A 23 33.69 -11.79 -10.15
C GLY A 23 33.02 -10.42 -10.09
N GLY A 24 33.36 -9.63 -9.08
CA GLY A 24 32.95 -8.23 -8.99
C GLY A 24 33.95 -7.31 -9.69
N GLY A 25 33.43 -6.27 -10.34
CA GLY A 25 34.17 -5.02 -10.54
C GLY A 25 33.95 -4.33 -11.89
N SER A 26 33.11 -3.28 -11.87
CA SER A 26 33.34 -1.92 -12.40
C SER A 26 32.10 -1.40 -13.13
N GLY A 27 31.64 -0.22 -12.70
CA GLY A 27 30.38 0.36 -13.09
C GLY A 27 30.24 0.71 -14.57
N ASP A 28 28.99 0.71 -15.00
CA ASP A 28 28.46 1.69 -15.93
C ASP A 28 26.96 1.83 -15.62
N GLY A 29 26.47 3.07 -15.60
CA GLY A 29 25.07 3.37 -15.43
C GLY A 29 24.32 3.06 -16.73
N GLY A 30 23.32 2.19 -16.67
CA GLY A 30 22.46 1.84 -17.79
C GLY A 30 21.37 0.89 -17.33
N GLY A 31 20.12 1.30 -17.49
CA GLY A 31 18.95 0.72 -16.83
C GLY A 31 18.76 -0.79 -17.01
N SER A 32 18.41 -1.43 -15.90
CA SER A 32 17.69 -2.70 -15.83
C SER A 32 16.21 -2.44 -16.19
N GLY A 33 15.48 -3.23 -16.97
CA GLY A 33 15.74 -4.51 -17.64
C GLY A 33 14.40 -5.03 -18.19
N SER A 34 14.40 -5.79 -19.29
CA SER A 34 13.25 -6.66 -19.61
C SER A 34 13.48 -8.00 -18.89
N GLY A 35 12.60 -8.39 -17.95
CA GLY A 35 12.71 -9.74 -17.36
C GLY A 35 11.89 -10.09 -16.11
N GLY A 36 10.95 -9.27 -15.65
CA GLY A 36 10.04 -9.63 -14.54
C GLY A 36 8.75 -8.81 -14.59
N ASP A 37 7.69 -9.33 -13.96
CA ASP A 37 6.41 -8.65 -13.84
C ASP A 37 6.51 -7.47 -12.86
N LEU A 38 5.76 -6.39 -13.10
CA LEU A 38 5.65 -5.27 -12.18
C LEU A 38 5.03 -5.71 -10.86
N SER A 39 5.63 -5.32 -9.75
CA SER A 39 5.08 -5.56 -8.42
C SER A 39 4.07 -4.46 -8.04
N VAL A 40 2.85 -4.87 -7.69
CA VAL A 40 1.73 -3.97 -7.33
C VAL A 40 1.26 -4.25 -5.90
N MET A 41 1.44 -3.31 -4.96
CA MET A 41 1.09 -3.53 -3.55
C MET A 41 -0.14 -2.71 -3.11
N ILE A 42 -1.18 -3.41 -2.61
CA ILE A 42 -2.46 -2.80 -2.17
C ILE A 42 -2.85 -3.25 -0.75
N TRP A 43 -3.80 -2.56 -0.10
CA TRP A 43 -4.26 -2.92 1.24
C TRP A 43 -5.66 -3.54 1.33
N ASP A 44 -6.45 -3.51 0.26
CA ASP A 44 -7.87 -3.90 0.28
C ASP A 44 -8.13 -5.18 -0.52
N THR A 45 -8.41 -6.28 0.18
CA THR A 45 -8.76 -7.58 -0.41
C THR A 45 -10.05 -7.51 -1.24
N TYR A 46 -10.99 -6.62 -0.91
CA TYR A 46 -12.25 -6.53 -1.65
C TYR A 46 -12.08 -5.91 -3.03
N GLN A 47 -10.99 -5.17 -3.25
CA GLN A 47 -10.65 -4.58 -4.55
C GLN A 47 -9.72 -5.46 -5.39
N GLU A 48 -9.16 -6.53 -4.81
CA GLU A 48 -8.19 -7.39 -5.48
C GLU A 48 -8.74 -7.98 -6.79
N ALA A 49 -9.98 -8.48 -6.78
CA ALA A 49 -10.58 -9.10 -7.97
C ALA A 49 -10.72 -8.09 -9.13
N GLY A 50 -11.21 -6.88 -8.84
CA GLY A 50 -11.33 -5.83 -9.85
C GLY A 50 -9.96 -5.34 -10.34
N LEU A 51 -8.97 -5.23 -9.46
CA LEU A 51 -7.63 -4.83 -9.86
C LEU A 51 -6.93 -5.91 -10.70
N LYS A 52 -7.19 -7.20 -10.44
CA LYS A 52 -6.70 -8.29 -11.29
C LYS A 52 -7.24 -8.21 -12.71
N GLU A 53 -8.51 -7.85 -12.89
CA GLU A 53 -9.08 -7.62 -14.22
C GLU A 53 -8.38 -6.44 -14.91
N ILE A 54 -8.20 -5.31 -14.20
CA ILE A 54 -7.49 -4.13 -14.73
C ILE A 54 -6.05 -4.48 -15.15
N LEU A 55 -5.32 -5.25 -14.34
CA LEU A 55 -3.94 -5.65 -14.67
C LEU A 55 -3.87 -6.66 -15.81
N ALA A 56 -4.87 -7.52 -15.97
CA ALA A 56 -4.98 -8.40 -17.12
C ALA A 56 -5.15 -7.60 -18.42
N ASP A 57 -6.05 -6.61 -18.42
CA ASP A 57 -6.24 -5.70 -19.56
C ASP A 57 -4.95 -4.90 -19.86
N PHE A 58 -4.29 -4.38 -18.82
CA PHE A 58 -2.99 -3.72 -18.94
C PHE A 58 -1.93 -4.64 -19.57
N THR A 59 -1.87 -5.90 -19.13
CA THR A 59 -0.92 -6.88 -19.66
C THR A 59 -1.23 -7.22 -21.12
N GLU A 60 -2.51 -7.36 -21.49
CA GLU A 60 -2.93 -7.59 -22.87
C GLU A 60 -2.56 -6.42 -23.79
N GLU A 61 -2.76 -5.18 -23.34
CA GLU A 61 -2.49 -3.98 -24.13
C GLU A 61 -0.98 -3.70 -24.29
N THR A 62 -0.22 -3.87 -23.21
CA THR A 62 1.18 -3.42 -23.15
C THR A 62 2.20 -4.55 -23.32
N GLY A 63 1.81 -5.79 -23.07
CA GLY A 63 2.71 -6.94 -22.95
C GLY A 63 3.55 -6.96 -21.67
N ILE A 64 3.30 -6.04 -20.72
CA ILE A 64 3.99 -5.95 -19.43
C ILE A 64 3.18 -6.70 -18.39
N GLY A 65 3.74 -7.75 -17.79
CA GLY A 65 3.09 -8.47 -16.69
C GLY A 65 3.08 -7.66 -15.40
N ALA A 66 2.11 -7.91 -14.54
CA ALA A 66 2.01 -7.28 -13.23
C ALA A 66 1.41 -8.24 -12.19
N GLU A 67 2.02 -8.32 -11.01
CA GLU A 67 1.61 -9.18 -9.90
C GLU A 67 1.13 -8.34 -8.71
N ILE A 68 -0.03 -8.69 -8.15
CA ILE A 68 -0.61 -8.00 -6.99
C ILE A 68 -0.21 -8.70 -5.69
N GLN A 69 0.28 -7.91 -4.74
CA GLN A 69 0.40 -8.28 -3.34
C GLN A 69 -0.61 -7.50 -2.51
N VAL A 70 -1.47 -8.21 -1.77
CA VAL A 70 -2.41 -7.61 -0.82
C VAL A 70 -1.83 -7.71 0.60
N VAL A 71 -1.62 -6.56 1.24
CA VAL A 71 -1.13 -6.47 2.62
C VAL A 71 -2.14 -5.70 3.49
N PRO A 72 -2.73 -6.32 4.53
CA PRO A 72 -3.72 -5.64 5.36
C PRO A 72 -3.22 -4.31 5.93
N TRP A 73 -4.13 -3.34 6.09
CA TRP A 73 -3.84 -1.97 6.54
C TRP A 73 -2.86 -1.87 7.71
N ASN A 74 -3.02 -2.72 8.74
CA ASN A 74 -2.20 -2.69 9.96
C ASN A 74 -0.71 -3.02 9.71
N GLU A 75 -0.41 -3.77 8.64
CA GLU A 75 0.95 -4.20 8.29
C GLU A 75 1.51 -3.38 7.12
N TYR A 76 0.63 -2.82 6.28
CA TYR A 76 0.95 -2.14 5.03
C TYR A 76 2.05 -1.08 5.19
N TRP A 77 1.85 -0.13 6.09
CA TRP A 77 2.76 1.00 6.27
C TRP A 77 4.12 0.59 6.83
N THR A 78 4.14 -0.41 7.72
CA THR A 78 5.40 -0.92 8.27
C THR A 78 6.24 -1.58 7.18
N LEU A 79 5.61 -2.38 6.31
CA LEU A 79 6.32 -3.03 5.20
C LEU A 79 6.76 -2.01 4.14
N LEU A 80 5.91 -1.06 3.79
CA LEU A 80 6.25 -0.03 2.81
C LEU A 80 7.39 0.86 3.31
N GLU A 81 7.40 1.24 4.59
CA GLU A 81 8.50 2.00 5.19
C GLU A 81 9.82 1.21 5.20
N ALA A 82 9.77 -0.07 5.56
CA ALA A 82 10.94 -0.94 5.51
C ALA A 82 11.49 -1.09 4.08
N GLY A 83 10.61 -1.24 3.09
CA GLY A 83 10.98 -1.26 1.67
C GLY A 83 11.61 0.05 1.20
N ALA A 84 11.06 1.18 1.61
CA ALA A 84 11.59 2.52 1.28
C ALA A 84 13.01 2.73 1.82
N GLN A 85 13.28 2.28 3.05
CA GLN A 85 14.62 2.38 3.66
C GLN A 85 15.60 1.32 3.12
N GLY A 86 15.09 0.15 2.75
CA GLY A 86 15.87 -0.98 2.25
C GLY A 86 16.20 -0.93 0.76
N GLY A 87 15.52 -0.07 -0.01
CA GLY A 87 15.63 -0.01 -1.47
C GLY A 87 14.91 -1.16 -2.18
N ASP A 88 13.85 -1.69 -1.58
CA ASP A 88 13.07 -2.84 -2.06
C ASP A 88 11.56 -2.50 -1.99
N MET A 89 11.19 -1.33 -2.51
CA MET A 89 9.77 -0.95 -2.64
C MET A 89 9.13 -1.64 -3.84
N PRO A 90 7.80 -1.90 -3.79
CA PRO A 90 7.05 -2.28 -4.98
C PRO A 90 7.13 -1.20 -6.07
N ASP A 91 6.99 -1.62 -7.33
CA ASP A 91 7.04 -0.73 -8.50
C ASP A 91 5.84 0.22 -8.54
N VAL A 92 4.66 -0.30 -8.19
CA VAL A 92 3.41 0.46 -8.06
C VAL A 92 2.75 0.10 -6.73
N PHE A 93 2.28 1.09 -6.01
CA PHE A 93 1.64 0.86 -4.72
C PHE A 93 0.61 1.95 -4.42
N TRP A 94 -0.34 1.62 -3.56
CA TRP A 94 -1.29 2.61 -3.09
C TRP A 94 -0.67 3.52 -2.02
N MET A 95 -1.03 4.79 -2.09
CA MET A 95 -0.63 5.80 -1.11
C MET A 95 -1.88 6.45 -0.53
N HIS A 96 -1.90 6.61 0.79
CA HIS A 96 -3.01 7.24 1.49
C HIS A 96 -2.64 8.67 1.89
N SER A 97 -3.64 9.54 1.93
CA SER A 97 -3.49 10.99 2.19
C SER A 97 -2.84 11.34 3.54
N ASN A 98 -2.92 10.44 4.52
CA ASN A 98 -2.28 10.64 5.83
C ASN A 98 -0.77 10.35 5.83
N GLU A 99 -0.26 9.64 4.82
CA GLU A 99 1.15 9.26 4.71
C GLU A 99 1.86 9.95 3.53
N SER A 100 1.11 10.43 2.53
CA SER A 100 1.65 10.95 1.26
C SER A 100 2.72 12.03 1.46
N GLU A 101 2.47 13.03 2.31
CA GLU A 101 3.43 14.11 2.59
C GLU A 101 4.76 13.58 3.13
N ARG A 102 4.74 12.57 4.01
CA ARG A 102 5.95 11.96 4.55
C ARG A 102 6.78 11.33 3.44
N TYR A 103 6.17 10.57 2.54
CA TYR A 103 6.91 9.90 1.47
C TYR A 103 7.41 10.90 0.41
N MET A 104 6.60 11.89 0.04
CA MET A 104 6.99 12.92 -0.92
C MET A 104 8.15 13.79 -0.41
N SER A 105 8.04 14.31 0.81
CA SER A 105 9.04 15.21 1.40
C SER A 105 10.37 14.53 1.74
N ASN A 106 10.40 13.20 1.86
CA ASN A 106 11.62 12.41 2.09
C ASN A 106 12.21 11.81 0.81
N ASP A 107 11.80 12.28 -0.38
CA ASP A 107 12.33 11.84 -1.67
C ASP A 107 12.20 10.32 -1.90
N MET A 108 11.12 9.72 -1.39
CA MET A 108 10.86 8.29 -1.50
C MET A 108 10.00 7.93 -2.72
N LEU A 109 9.36 8.92 -3.36
CA LEU A 109 8.46 8.73 -4.48
C LEU A 109 9.04 9.32 -5.77
N LEU A 110 8.74 8.69 -6.90
CA LEU A 110 9.10 9.21 -8.21
C LEU A 110 8.28 10.47 -8.52
N ASP A 111 8.96 11.54 -8.94
CA ASP A 111 8.31 12.71 -9.52
C ASP A 111 7.63 12.32 -10.84
N LEU A 112 6.29 12.41 -10.87
CA LEU A 112 5.46 12.05 -12.03
C LEU A 112 5.06 13.27 -12.87
N THR A 113 5.48 14.47 -12.52
CA THR A 113 4.98 15.73 -13.10
C THR A 113 5.08 15.73 -14.63
N ASP A 114 6.27 15.47 -15.17
CA ASP A 114 6.49 15.44 -16.62
C ASP A 114 5.77 14.26 -17.27
N LYS A 115 5.77 13.08 -16.63
CA LYS A 115 5.08 11.88 -17.14
C LYS A 115 3.58 12.07 -17.27
N ILE A 116 2.98 12.79 -16.32
CA ILE A 116 1.56 13.11 -16.32
C ILE A 116 1.28 14.18 -17.39
N ALA A 117 2.11 15.22 -17.49
CA ALA A 117 1.94 16.27 -18.50
C ALA A 117 2.05 15.75 -19.94
N GLU A 118 2.87 14.73 -20.17
CA GLU A 118 3.07 14.07 -21.47
C GLU A 118 2.07 12.93 -21.74
N SER A 119 1.22 12.57 -20.77
CA SER A 119 0.29 11.44 -20.90
C SER A 119 -0.99 11.85 -21.64
N ASP A 120 -1.32 11.11 -22.69
CA ASP A 120 -2.66 11.19 -23.32
C ASP A 120 -3.75 10.45 -22.51
N LEU A 121 -3.36 9.70 -21.47
CA LEU A 121 -4.26 8.89 -20.64
C LEU A 121 -4.69 9.60 -19.35
N ILE A 122 -3.83 10.45 -18.80
CA ILE A 122 -4.06 11.12 -17.50
C ILE A 122 -4.39 12.59 -17.74
N ASP A 123 -5.65 12.94 -17.52
CA ASP A 123 -6.10 14.33 -17.55
C ASP A 123 -6.33 14.83 -16.12
N VAL A 124 -5.33 15.51 -15.56
CA VAL A 124 -5.38 16.06 -14.19
C VAL A 124 -6.51 17.07 -13.97
N SER A 125 -7.07 17.65 -15.03
CA SER A 125 -8.20 18.58 -14.89
C SER A 125 -9.49 17.87 -14.46
N LYS A 126 -9.58 16.56 -14.65
CA LYS A 126 -10.75 15.74 -14.28
C LYS A 126 -10.79 15.35 -12.80
N TYR A 127 -9.71 15.57 -12.06
CA TYR A 127 -9.64 15.25 -10.64
C TYR A 127 -9.95 16.48 -9.77
N PRO A 128 -10.65 16.30 -8.63
CA PRO A 128 -10.88 17.39 -7.68
C PRO A 128 -9.56 18.01 -7.22
N GLU A 129 -9.53 19.35 -7.11
CA GLU A 129 -8.32 20.10 -6.75
C GLU A 129 -7.76 19.68 -5.40
N ASP A 130 -8.61 19.59 -4.38
CA ASP A 130 -8.21 19.17 -3.03
C ASP A 130 -7.57 17.78 -3.02
N ILE A 131 -8.05 16.86 -3.86
CA ILE A 131 -7.50 15.50 -3.95
C ILE A 131 -6.13 15.49 -4.61
N LYS A 132 -5.93 16.28 -5.68
CA LYS A 132 -4.61 16.41 -6.32
C LYS A 132 -3.58 17.00 -5.38
N ASN A 133 -3.99 17.99 -4.59
CA ASN A 133 -3.10 18.69 -3.67
C ASN A 133 -2.54 17.76 -2.58
N LEU A 134 -3.27 16.70 -2.18
CA LEU A 134 -2.78 15.68 -1.24
C LEU A 134 -1.59 14.87 -1.76
N TYR A 135 -1.38 14.85 -3.08
CA TYR A 135 -0.32 14.12 -3.77
C TYR A 135 0.64 15.04 -4.52
N THR A 136 0.64 16.32 -4.15
CA THR A 136 1.55 17.35 -4.68
C THR A 136 2.42 17.91 -3.56
N TYR A 137 3.73 18.00 -3.80
CA TYR A 137 4.68 18.59 -2.86
C TYR A 137 5.69 19.44 -3.65
N GLU A 138 5.96 20.67 -3.21
CA GLU A 138 6.85 21.62 -3.92
C GLU A 138 6.56 21.73 -5.43
N ASP A 139 5.29 21.92 -5.78
CA ASP A 139 4.77 22.04 -7.15
C ASP A 139 4.96 20.79 -8.05
N LYS A 140 5.28 19.64 -7.45
CA LYS A 140 5.47 18.36 -8.15
C LYS A 140 4.43 17.33 -7.73
N MET A 141 3.91 16.59 -8.69
CA MET A 141 2.92 15.52 -8.45
C MET A 141 3.61 14.17 -8.36
N TYR A 142 3.35 13.43 -7.28
CA TYR A 142 4.03 12.17 -6.97
C TYR A 142 3.12 10.94 -7.02
N ALA A 143 1.81 11.13 -7.13
CA ALA A 143 0.85 10.04 -7.32
C ALA A 143 -0.34 10.50 -8.16
N VAL A 144 -0.98 9.55 -8.83
CA VAL A 144 -2.20 9.77 -9.59
C VAL A 144 -3.38 9.34 -8.72
N PRO A 145 -4.36 10.22 -8.43
CA PRO A 145 -5.53 9.83 -7.66
C PRO A 145 -6.29 8.70 -8.35
N LYS A 146 -6.56 7.62 -7.61
CA LYS A 146 -7.29 6.44 -8.12
C LYS A 146 -8.78 6.53 -7.79
N ASP A 147 -9.08 6.82 -6.54
CA ASP A 147 -10.43 6.90 -5.98
C ASP A 147 -10.48 7.98 -4.89
N VAL A 148 -11.70 8.28 -4.47
CA VAL A 148 -11.99 9.12 -3.31
C VAL A 148 -13.11 8.45 -2.52
N ASP A 149 -12.92 8.34 -1.21
CA ASP A 149 -13.95 7.94 -0.28
C ASP A 149 -14.24 9.06 0.73
N THR A 150 -15.32 8.88 1.49
CA THR A 150 -15.69 9.81 2.54
C THR A 150 -16.22 9.03 3.74
N ILE A 151 -16.06 9.61 4.93
CA ILE A 151 -16.66 9.09 6.14
C ILE A 151 -18.12 9.52 6.17
N ALA A 152 -19.01 8.58 6.46
CA ALA A 152 -20.43 8.81 6.65
C ALA A 152 -20.95 7.97 7.83
N LEU A 153 -22.02 8.44 8.47
CA LEU A 153 -22.71 7.66 9.49
C LEU A 153 -23.67 6.67 8.82
N TRP A 154 -23.31 5.39 8.86
CA TRP A 154 -24.18 4.28 8.47
C TRP A 154 -24.94 3.78 9.68
N TYR A 155 -26.25 3.60 9.56
CA TYR A 155 -27.10 3.16 10.67
C TYR A 155 -28.17 2.16 10.23
N ASN A 156 -28.51 1.23 11.12
CA ASN A 156 -29.56 0.23 10.88
C ASN A 156 -30.93 0.81 11.27
N LYS A 157 -31.75 1.14 10.27
CA LYS A 157 -33.10 1.72 10.48
C LYS A 157 -33.99 0.87 11.39
N THR A 158 -33.91 -0.46 11.29
CA THR A 158 -34.71 -1.36 12.12
C THR A 158 -34.38 -1.18 13.61
N MET A 159 -33.10 -1.02 13.97
CA MET A 159 -32.71 -0.80 15.37
C MET A 159 -33.29 0.51 15.92
N PHE A 160 -33.31 1.56 15.09
CA PHE A 160 -33.88 2.86 15.45
C PHE A 160 -35.40 2.79 15.58
N ASP A 161 -36.07 2.13 14.63
CA ASP A 161 -37.53 1.96 14.63
C ASP A 161 -38.00 1.15 15.85
N GLU A 162 -37.32 0.04 16.16
CA GLU A 162 -37.61 -0.79 17.34
C GLU A 162 -37.43 -0.03 18.66
N ALA A 163 -36.45 0.86 18.73
CA ALA A 163 -36.18 1.70 19.91
C ALA A 163 -37.04 2.96 19.97
N GLY A 164 -37.77 3.30 18.90
CA GLY A 164 -38.53 4.55 18.78
C GLY A 164 -37.65 5.81 18.76
N ILE A 165 -36.40 5.69 18.32
CA ILE A 165 -35.43 6.79 18.27
C ILE A 165 -35.45 7.41 16.86
N PRO A 166 -35.55 8.74 16.73
CA PRO A 166 -35.42 9.41 15.44
C PRO A 166 -34.08 9.10 14.76
N TYR A 167 -34.09 8.99 13.43
CA TYR A 167 -32.87 8.72 12.67
C TYR A 167 -31.83 9.85 12.80
N PRO A 168 -30.55 9.55 12.52
CA PRO A 168 -29.54 10.58 12.45
C PRO A 168 -29.86 11.64 11.40
N ASP A 169 -29.56 12.89 11.73
CA ASP A 169 -29.66 14.05 10.84
C ASP A 169 -28.37 14.89 10.92
N GLU A 170 -28.30 15.96 10.12
CA GLU A 170 -27.15 16.86 10.03
C GLU A 170 -26.85 17.65 11.32
N THR A 171 -27.74 17.61 12.32
CA THR A 171 -27.58 18.32 13.60
C THR A 171 -26.90 17.49 14.68
N TRP A 172 -26.70 16.19 14.43
CA TRP A 172 -26.07 15.29 15.39
C TRP A 172 -24.64 15.69 15.70
N THR A 173 -24.32 15.70 16.99
CA THR A 173 -22.96 15.81 17.49
C THR A 173 -22.41 14.42 17.83
N TRP A 174 -21.09 14.31 18.03
CA TRP A 174 -20.47 13.10 18.55
C TRP A 174 -21.05 12.68 19.91
N ASP A 175 -21.39 13.64 20.77
CA ASP A 175 -22.06 13.36 22.05
C ASP A 175 -23.44 12.73 21.83
N LYS A 176 -24.22 13.24 20.87
CA LYS A 176 -25.53 12.67 20.53
C LYS A 176 -25.39 11.26 19.94
N LEU A 177 -24.40 11.05 19.08
CA LEU A 177 -24.09 9.72 18.53
C LEU A 177 -23.81 8.72 19.67
N VAL A 178 -22.94 9.07 20.63
CA VAL A 178 -22.61 8.20 21.77
C VAL A 178 -23.83 7.98 22.68
N GLU A 179 -24.65 9.00 22.90
CA GLU A 179 -25.89 8.89 23.67
C GLU A 179 -26.86 7.89 23.03
N VAL A 180 -27.07 7.98 21.71
CA VAL A 180 -27.98 7.08 20.98
C VAL A 180 -27.39 5.68 20.86
N ALA A 181 -26.09 5.53 20.60
CA ALA A 181 -25.40 4.24 20.57
C ALA A 181 -25.58 3.46 21.88
N LYS A 182 -25.51 4.15 23.04
CA LYS A 182 -25.79 3.55 24.34
C LYS A 182 -27.24 3.09 24.49
N GLN A 183 -28.20 3.83 23.95
CA GLN A 183 -29.62 3.46 23.97
C GLN A 183 -29.92 2.26 23.07
N LEU A 184 -29.22 2.17 21.94
CA LEU A 184 -29.35 1.07 20.98
C LEU A 184 -28.59 -0.19 21.41
N THR A 185 -27.70 -0.12 22.39
CA THR A 185 -26.95 -1.27 22.90
C THR A 185 -27.83 -2.14 23.81
N LYS A 186 -27.96 -3.43 23.48
CA LYS A 186 -28.68 -4.41 24.32
C LYS A 186 -27.72 -5.03 25.36
N PRO A 187 -28.07 -5.08 26.66
CA PRO A 187 -27.18 -5.61 27.70
C PRO A 187 -26.79 -7.09 27.54
N ASP A 188 -27.57 -7.85 26.78
CA ASP A 188 -27.29 -9.27 26.49
C ASP A 188 -26.24 -9.48 25.39
N GLY A 189 -25.71 -8.40 24.81
CA GLY A 189 -24.69 -8.44 23.76
C GLY A 189 -25.21 -8.82 22.38
N SER A 190 -26.54 -8.93 22.20
CA SER A 190 -27.15 -9.26 20.90
C SER A 190 -27.11 -8.10 19.89
N GLN A 191 -26.87 -6.88 20.37
CA GLN A 191 -26.89 -5.65 19.57
C GLN A 191 -25.99 -4.58 20.21
N TYR A 192 -25.16 -3.95 19.38
CA TYR A 192 -24.37 -2.77 19.74
C TYR A 192 -24.84 -1.59 18.91
N GLY A 193 -25.04 -0.46 19.56
CA GLY A 193 -25.43 0.80 18.91
C GLY A 193 -24.25 1.59 18.39
#